data_AF-A0AAU8YQ64-F1
#
_entry.id   AF-A0AAU8YQ64-F1
#
_cell.length_a   1.000
_cell.length_b   1.000
_cell.length_c   1.000
_cell.angle_alpha   90.00
_cell.angle_beta   90.00
_cell.angle_gamma   90.00
#
_symmetry.space_group_name_H-M   'P 1'
#
loop_
_entity.id
_entity.type
_entity.pdbx_description
1 polymer ?
#
loop_
_entity_poly.entity_id
_entity_poly.type
_entity_poly.pdbx_seq_one_letter_code
_entity_poly.pdbx_strand_id
1 'polypeptide(L)'
;MATIWIFNSGSSSGHKPAIGGQLSSLSKTTLCLKNPWVTDSVFMGKLYCAMTIALVVFTYPYLLTSEAWNPYTFSHTFILLTLITPFIFLPFLAYRIYFIKRLSSFCFNRSTQKIYYQRLSKVLIFEWANTGGGIFKRTEYGGSSFSTSYALAFAPRREDGSLHQKDCLWVDSNEPTEPGVKHVAEVWEYLRHFMDHGPDKLPPPGEPNWWHKPLHAICLTPAEAWRHYAPWRTGEPGEMQGKKNWQLPFWAVLFPYNLTVALCWYCVCKLFNVRAAPPPAEAFEGGPAKPE
;
A
#
# COMPACT_ATOMS: atom_id res chain seq x y z
N MET A 1 10.38 13.52 -9.21
CA MET A 1 10.26 13.32 -7.74
C MET A 1 11.32 14.18 -7.08
N ALA A 2 10.99 14.94 -6.05
CA ALA A 2 11.96 15.76 -5.33
C ALA A 2 11.71 15.65 -3.83
N THR A 3 12.79 15.55 -3.05
CA THR A 3 12.73 15.53 -1.59
C THR A 3 13.37 16.80 -1.04
N ILE A 4 12.66 17.48 -0.13
CA ILE A 4 13.20 18.62 0.62
C ILE A 4 13.45 18.13 2.04
N TRP A 5 14.73 17.98 2.41
CA TRP A 5 15.16 17.52 3.72
C TRP A 5 15.06 18.64 4.74
N ILE A 6 14.19 18.50 5.72
CA ILE A 6 13.89 19.56 6.70
C ILE A 6 13.78 19.05 8.14
N PHE A 7 13.66 17.74 8.34
CA PHE A 7 13.47 17.16 9.66
C PHE A 7 14.74 16.43 10.13
N ASN A 8 15.00 16.53 11.43
CA ASN A 8 16.07 15.84 12.11
C ASN A 8 15.49 15.10 13.32
N SER A 9 16.05 13.93 13.65
CA SER A 9 15.55 13.08 14.74
C SER A 9 15.68 13.76 16.10
N GLY A 10 16.70 14.61 16.29
CA GLY A 10 16.93 15.34 17.53
C GLY A 10 16.17 16.66 17.70
N SER A 11 15.43 17.14 16.69
CA SER A 11 14.75 18.45 16.74
C SER A 11 13.25 18.31 16.51
N SER A 12 12.45 18.94 17.37
CA SER A 12 11.02 19.08 17.14
C SER A 12 10.73 20.05 15.99
N SER A 13 9.79 19.67 15.13
CA SER A 13 9.24 20.51 14.07
C SER A 13 8.18 21.50 14.57
N GLY A 14 7.79 21.45 15.84
CA GLY A 14 6.76 22.31 16.43
C GLY A 14 5.32 21.91 16.08
N HIS A 15 5.12 20.86 15.29
CA HIS A 15 3.79 20.31 14.97
C HIS A 15 3.35 19.27 16.01
N LYS A 16 2.03 19.07 16.14
CA LYS A 16 1.50 18.02 17.03
C LYS A 16 1.67 16.65 16.36
N PRO A 17 2.11 15.60 17.09
CA PRO A 17 2.21 14.27 16.53
C PRO A 17 0.83 13.75 16.12
N ALA A 18 0.70 13.20 14.91
CA ALA A 18 -0.51 12.51 14.47
C ALA A 18 -0.16 11.51 13.36
N ILE A 19 -0.81 10.35 13.39
CA ILE A 19 -0.67 9.32 12.36
C ILE A 19 -2.05 8.77 12.00
N GLY A 20 -2.28 8.51 10.72
CA GLY A 20 -3.51 7.93 10.20
C GLY A 20 -3.29 6.50 9.70
N GLY A 21 -3.71 6.27 8.46
CA GLY A 21 -3.74 4.96 7.84
C GLY A 21 -2.37 4.28 7.61
N GLN A 22 -1.26 4.98 7.82
CA GLN A 22 0.10 4.49 7.63
C GLN A 22 0.50 3.45 8.68
N LEU A 23 -0.07 3.52 9.89
CA LEU A 23 0.27 2.61 10.98
C LEU A 23 -0.21 1.18 10.65
N SER A 24 0.67 0.20 10.85
CA SER A 24 0.36 -1.23 10.69
C SER A 24 0.21 -1.92 12.04
N SER A 25 1.14 -1.69 12.97
CA SER A 25 1.09 -2.22 14.33
C SER A 25 1.87 -1.31 15.28
N LEU A 26 1.45 -1.30 16.54
CA LEU A 26 2.09 -0.55 17.61
C LEU A 26 2.23 -1.47 18.83
N SER A 27 3.42 -1.50 19.41
CA SER A 27 3.72 -2.21 20.65
C SER A 27 4.51 -1.30 21.59
N LYS A 28 4.87 -1.81 22.78
CA LYS A 28 5.69 -1.06 23.75
C LYS A 28 7.07 -0.68 23.23
N THR A 29 7.65 -1.50 22.34
CA THR A 29 9.03 -1.34 21.86
C THR A 29 9.11 -1.12 20.35
N THR A 30 8.10 -1.54 19.60
CA THR A 30 8.10 -1.47 18.13
C THR A 30 6.89 -0.74 17.56
N LEU A 31 7.13 0.10 16.55
CA LEU A 31 6.11 0.74 15.72
C LEU A 31 6.36 0.35 14.28
N CYS A 32 5.40 -0.29 13.62
CA CYS A 32 5.54 -0.68 12.22
C CYS A 32 4.61 0.13 11.32
N LEU A 33 5.17 0.70 10.27
CA LEU A 33 4.48 1.43 9.21
C LEU A 33 4.27 0.54 7.98
N LYS A 34 3.13 0.70 7.33
CA LYS A 34 2.84 0.06 6.05
C LYS A 34 3.82 0.55 4.99
N ASN A 35 4.19 -0.36 4.11
CA ASN A 35 5.06 -0.05 2.99
C ASN A 35 4.20 0.39 1.78
N PRO A 36 4.33 1.64 1.30
CA PRO A 36 3.52 2.12 0.18
C PRO A 36 3.70 1.31 -1.10
N TRP A 37 4.88 0.71 -1.34
CA TRP A 37 5.10 -0.17 -2.48
C TRP A 37 4.26 -1.44 -2.44
N VAL A 38 3.98 -1.95 -1.23
CA VAL A 38 3.08 -3.10 -1.04
C VAL A 38 1.65 -2.67 -1.32
N THR A 39 1.21 -1.54 -0.74
CA THR A 39 -0.12 -0.96 -0.97
C THR A 39 -0.40 -0.71 -2.46
N ASP A 40 0.54 -0.08 -3.17
CA ASP A 40 0.46 0.15 -4.62
C ASP A 40 0.42 -1.17 -5.40
N SER A 41 1.25 -2.15 -5.00
CA SER A 41 1.28 -3.45 -5.67
C SER A 41 -0.01 -4.25 -5.47
N VAL A 42 -0.69 -4.12 -4.33
CA VAL A 42 -2.02 -4.71 -4.10
C VAL A 42 -3.06 -4.06 -5.01
N PHE A 43 -3.06 -2.73 -5.13
CA PHE A 43 -3.96 -2.01 -6.03
C PHE A 43 -3.76 -2.45 -7.49
N MET A 44 -2.52 -2.39 -7.97
CA MET A 44 -2.16 -2.77 -9.33
C MET A 44 -2.40 -4.26 -9.60
N GLY A 45 -2.17 -5.13 -8.62
CA GLY A 45 -2.48 -6.56 -8.72
C GLY A 45 -3.97 -6.84 -8.95
N LYS A 46 -4.85 -6.13 -8.22
CA LYS A 46 -6.31 -6.19 -8.45
C LYS A 46 -6.68 -5.70 -9.84
N LEU A 47 -6.09 -4.58 -10.29
CA LEU A 47 -6.34 -4.01 -11.60
C LEU A 47 -5.94 -4.98 -12.71
N TYR A 48 -4.73 -5.53 -12.68
CA TYR A 48 -4.27 -6.51 -13.67
C TYR A 48 -5.11 -7.78 -13.68
N CYS A 49 -5.53 -8.26 -12.50
CA CYS A 49 -6.47 -9.38 -12.40
C CYS A 49 -7.81 -9.07 -13.08
N ALA A 50 -8.39 -7.88 -12.81
CA ALA A 50 -9.62 -7.44 -13.43
C ALA A 50 -9.49 -7.29 -14.96
N MET A 51 -8.37 -6.73 -15.44
CA MET A 51 -8.10 -6.59 -16.88
C MET A 51 -7.94 -7.94 -17.57
N THR A 52 -7.25 -8.90 -16.95
CA THR A 52 -7.15 -10.27 -17.48
C THR A 52 -8.53 -10.92 -17.57
N ILE A 53 -9.37 -10.81 -16.53
CA ILE A 53 -10.73 -11.35 -16.57
C ILE A 53 -11.56 -10.70 -17.66
N ALA A 54 -11.52 -9.37 -17.78
CA ALA A 54 -12.23 -8.64 -18.82
C ALA A 54 -11.80 -9.12 -20.22
N LEU A 55 -10.49 -9.23 -20.46
CA LEU A 55 -9.99 -9.74 -21.74
C LEU A 55 -10.45 -11.17 -22.00
N VAL A 56 -10.43 -12.08 -21.01
CA VAL A 56 -10.98 -13.44 -21.17
C VAL A 56 -12.45 -13.38 -21.56
N VAL A 57 -13.27 -12.61 -20.84
CA VAL A 57 -14.71 -12.49 -21.10
C VAL A 57 -15.01 -11.94 -22.49
N PHE A 58 -14.22 -10.99 -22.99
CA PHE A 58 -14.46 -10.40 -24.32
C PHE A 58 -13.84 -11.19 -25.46
N THR A 59 -12.73 -11.92 -25.25
CA THR A 59 -12.01 -12.60 -26.34
C THR A 59 -12.39 -14.06 -26.50
N TYR A 60 -12.58 -14.81 -25.40
CA TYR A 60 -12.81 -16.25 -25.47
C TYR A 60 -14.15 -16.66 -26.09
N PRO A 61 -15.25 -15.89 -25.97
CA PRO A 61 -16.48 -16.24 -26.69
C PRO A 61 -16.29 -16.37 -28.20
N TYR A 62 -15.38 -15.60 -28.81
CA TYR A 62 -15.07 -15.74 -30.24
C TYR A 62 -14.55 -17.14 -30.59
N LEU A 63 -13.72 -17.73 -29.72
CA LEU A 63 -13.22 -19.11 -29.89
C LEU A 63 -14.32 -20.17 -29.74
N LEU A 64 -15.43 -19.83 -29.07
CA LEU A 64 -16.56 -20.74 -28.87
C LEU A 64 -17.59 -20.65 -30.01
N THR A 65 -17.43 -19.73 -30.96
CA THR A 65 -18.32 -19.61 -32.13
C THR A 65 -17.98 -20.62 -33.21
N SER A 66 -18.99 -21.07 -33.96
CA SER A 66 -18.79 -21.94 -35.14
C SER A 66 -17.99 -21.26 -36.26
N GLU A 67 -18.01 -19.93 -36.31
CA GLU A 67 -17.27 -19.14 -37.30
C GLU A 67 -15.75 -19.23 -37.12
N ALA A 68 -15.26 -19.33 -35.88
CA ALA A 68 -13.84 -19.50 -35.61
C ALA A 68 -13.25 -20.82 -36.14
N TRP A 69 -14.11 -21.83 -36.35
CA TRP A 69 -13.73 -23.18 -36.78
C TRP A 69 -14.18 -23.50 -38.21
N ASN A 70 -14.80 -22.55 -38.90
CA ASN A 70 -15.24 -22.74 -40.28
C ASN A 70 -14.01 -22.78 -41.22
N PRO A 71 -13.87 -23.81 -42.08
CA PRO A 71 -12.71 -23.98 -42.97
C PRO A 71 -12.36 -22.76 -43.83
N TYR A 72 -13.34 -21.91 -44.14
CA TYR A 72 -13.15 -20.72 -44.98
C TYR A 72 -12.67 -19.49 -44.21
N THR A 73 -12.86 -19.43 -42.89
CA THR A 73 -12.47 -18.31 -42.01
C THR A 73 -11.41 -18.72 -40.99
N PHE A 74 -11.06 -20.00 -40.93
CA PHE A 74 -10.11 -20.57 -39.99
C PHE A 74 -8.71 -19.97 -40.18
N SER A 75 -8.17 -19.39 -39.10
CA SER A 75 -6.84 -18.80 -39.08
C SER A 75 -6.11 -19.18 -37.79
N HIS A 76 -5.04 -19.96 -37.93
CA HIS A 76 -4.19 -20.35 -36.81
C HIS A 76 -3.64 -19.13 -36.05
N THR A 77 -3.22 -18.10 -36.78
CA THR A 77 -2.67 -16.87 -36.18
C THR A 77 -3.72 -16.14 -35.36
N PHE A 78 -4.95 -16.03 -35.86
CA PHE A 78 -6.04 -15.37 -35.14
C PHE A 78 -6.42 -16.14 -33.87
N ILE A 79 -6.51 -17.48 -33.96
CA ILE A 79 -6.81 -18.34 -32.81
C ILE A 79 -5.71 -18.23 -31.75
N LEU A 80 -4.44 -18.33 -32.15
CA LEU A 80 -3.31 -18.20 -31.23
C LEU A 80 -3.27 -16.84 -30.55
N LEU A 81 -3.49 -15.75 -31.29
CA LEU A 81 -3.52 -14.40 -30.73
C LEU A 81 -4.66 -14.27 -29.71
N THR A 82 -5.87 -14.69 -30.07
CA THR A 82 -7.06 -14.65 -29.19
C THR A 82 -6.85 -15.45 -27.91
N LEU A 83 -6.15 -16.58 -27.98
CA LEU A 83 -5.83 -17.41 -26.82
C LEU A 83 -4.83 -16.74 -25.86
N ILE A 84 -3.81 -16.06 -26.40
CA ILE A 84 -2.70 -15.49 -25.63
C ILE A 84 -3.01 -14.08 -25.10
N THR A 85 -3.75 -13.26 -25.86
CA THR A 85 -4.01 -11.84 -25.53
C THR A 85 -4.47 -11.59 -24.10
N PRO A 86 -5.38 -12.38 -23.50
CA PRO A 86 -5.82 -12.14 -22.12
C PRO A 86 -4.71 -12.22 -21.07
N PHE A 87 -3.62 -12.91 -21.39
CA PHE A 87 -2.49 -13.13 -20.49
C PHE A 87 -1.40 -12.06 -20.57
N ILE A 88 -1.58 -11.01 -21.38
CA ILE A 88 -0.61 -9.91 -21.51
C ILE A 88 -0.28 -9.23 -20.16
N PHE A 89 -1.21 -9.26 -19.20
CA PHE A 89 -1.02 -8.68 -17.86
C PHE A 89 -0.39 -9.65 -16.85
N LEU A 90 -0.22 -10.94 -17.17
CA LEU A 90 0.37 -11.91 -16.23
C LEU A 90 1.79 -11.55 -15.78
N PRO A 91 2.72 -11.08 -16.65
CA PRO A 91 4.06 -10.68 -16.21
C PRO A 91 4.02 -9.54 -15.18
N PHE A 92 3.13 -8.55 -15.39
CA PHE A 92 2.94 -7.43 -14.48
C PHE A 92 2.32 -7.88 -13.15
N LEU A 93 1.33 -8.78 -13.20
CA LEU A 93 0.74 -9.38 -12.01
C LEU A 93 1.78 -10.17 -11.19
N ALA A 94 2.58 -11.00 -11.85
CA ALA A 94 3.64 -11.77 -11.23
C ALA A 94 4.68 -10.85 -10.56
N TYR A 95 5.07 -9.76 -11.23
CA TYR A 95 5.96 -8.73 -10.70
C TYR A 95 5.39 -8.06 -9.44
N ARG A 96 4.11 -7.68 -9.44
CA ARG A 96 3.45 -7.09 -8.26
C ARG A 96 3.35 -8.07 -7.09
N ILE A 97 3.00 -9.33 -7.36
CA ILE A 97 2.99 -10.39 -6.34
C ILE A 97 4.39 -10.61 -5.77
N TYR A 98 5.42 -10.59 -6.61
CA TYR A 98 6.81 -10.71 -6.19
C TYR A 98 7.16 -9.61 -5.18
N PHE A 99 6.83 -8.34 -5.44
CA PHE A 99 7.08 -7.27 -4.48
C PHE A 99 6.30 -7.41 -3.18
N ILE A 100 5.01 -7.75 -3.23
CA ILE A 100 4.22 -7.96 -2.01
C ILE A 100 4.91 -8.98 -1.10
N LYS A 101 5.38 -10.10 -1.66
CA LYS A 101 6.04 -11.18 -0.91
C LYS A 101 7.43 -10.85 -0.40
N ARG A 102 8.06 -9.79 -0.90
CA ARG A 102 9.49 -9.53 -0.74
C ARG A 102 9.78 -8.21 -0.04
N LEU A 103 8.78 -7.39 0.21
CA LEU A 103 8.90 -6.13 0.92
C LEU A 103 8.17 -6.22 2.27
N SER A 104 8.85 -5.89 3.36
CA SER A 104 8.23 -5.83 4.69
C SER A 104 7.67 -4.43 4.98
N SER A 105 6.93 -4.31 6.08
CA SER A 105 6.68 -3.03 6.75
C SER A 105 7.99 -2.41 7.25
N PHE A 106 7.98 -1.10 7.46
CA PHE A 106 9.09 -0.38 8.10
C PHE A 106 8.89 -0.42 9.60
N CYS A 107 9.80 -1.04 10.35
CA CYS A 107 9.64 -1.19 11.79
C CYS A 107 10.68 -0.36 12.54
N PHE A 108 10.19 0.51 13.40
CA PHE A 108 10.95 1.39 14.29
C PHE A 108 11.04 0.69 15.64
N ASN A 109 12.24 0.44 16.14
CA ASN A 109 12.46 -0.13 17.46
C ASN A 109 13.11 0.91 18.37
N ARG A 110 12.39 1.31 19.41
CA ARG A 110 12.88 2.33 20.35
C ARG A 110 13.94 1.80 21.32
N SER A 111 13.94 0.50 21.62
CA SER A 111 14.93 -0.11 22.51
C SER A 111 16.31 -0.12 21.86
N THR A 112 16.37 -0.44 20.56
CA THR A 112 17.63 -0.45 19.80
C THR A 112 17.94 0.87 19.12
N GLN A 113 17.00 1.82 19.10
CA GLN A 113 17.09 3.10 18.37
C GLN A 113 17.37 2.92 16.87
N LYS A 114 16.77 1.89 16.26
CA LYS A 114 16.98 1.52 14.86
C LYS A 114 15.68 1.37 14.08
N ILE A 115 15.78 1.58 12.77
CA ILE A 115 14.71 1.32 11.79
C ILE A 115 15.12 0.11 10.98
N TYR A 116 14.20 -0.85 10.85
CA TYR A 116 14.42 -2.09 10.14
C TYR A 116 13.46 -2.22 8.96
N TYR A 117 13.99 -2.69 7.84
CA TYR A 117 13.21 -2.92 6.64
C TYR A 117 13.81 -4.03 5.79
N GLN A 118 13.01 -5.02 5.41
CA GLN A 118 13.41 -6.02 4.45
C GLN A 118 13.01 -5.61 3.03
N ARG A 119 14.02 -5.35 2.20
CA ARG A 119 13.90 -5.10 0.76
C ARG A 119 14.42 -6.30 -0.02
N LEU A 120 13.50 -7.08 -0.57
CA LEU A 120 13.83 -8.31 -1.29
C LEU A 120 14.51 -9.32 -0.36
N SER A 121 15.77 -9.64 -0.65
CA SER A 121 16.60 -10.51 0.19
C SER A 121 17.51 -9.75 1.15
N LYS A 122 17.52 -8.41 1.10
CA LYS A 122 18.41 -7.57 1.91
C LYS A 122 17.65 -6.93 3.07
N VAL A 123 18.22 -7.03 4.26
CA VAL A 123 17.76 -6.28 5.43
C VAL A 123 18.51 -4.95 5.46
N LEU A 124 17.75 -3.85 5.50
CA LEU A 124 18.26 -2.49 5.66
C LEU A 124 18.00 -2.06 7.10
N ILE A 125 19.05 -1.55 7.72
CA ILE A 125 19.03 -1.07 9.11
C ILE A 125 19.51 0.38 9.12
N PHE A 126 18.71 1.29 9.66
CA PHE A 126 19.08 2.69 9.83
C PHE A 126 19.16 3.03 11.30
N GLU A 127 20.22 3.74 11.70
CA GLU A 127 20.34 4.32 13.04
C GLU A 127 19.44 5.55 13.15
N TRP A 128 18.56 5.61 14.16
CA TRP A 128 17.59 6.70 14.32
C TRP A 128 18.28 8.05 14.51
N ALA A 129 19.33 8.09 15.32
CA ALA A 129 20.12 9.30 15.57
C ALA A 129 20.74 9.89 14.28
N ASN A 130 21.01 9.06 13.27
CA ASN A 130 21.58 9.47 11.98
C ASN A 130 20.54 9.50 10.84
N THR A 131 19.24 9.41 11.16
CA THR A 131 18.16 9.45 10.17
C THR A 131 17.61 10.87 10.05
N GLY A 132 17.56 11.37 8.82
CA GLY A 132 16.89 12.64 8.49
C GLY A 132 15.54 12.40 7.83
N GLY A 133 14.61 13.32 8.04
CA GLY A 133 13.30 13.33 7.40
C GLY A 133 13.15 14.47 6.41
N GLY A 134 12.28 14.30 5.42
CA GLY A 134 12.02 15.29 4.40
C GLY A 134 10.65 15.15 3.77
N ILE A 135 10.23 16.20 3.08
CA ILE A 135 9.00 16.22 2.29
C ILE A 135 9.31 15.64 0.93
N PHE A 136 8.68 14.50 0.63
CA PHE A 136 8.71 13.89 -0.68
C PHE A 136 7.50 14.33 -1.49
N LYS A 137 7.76 14.91 -2.66
CA LYS A 137 6.73 15.32 -3.61
C LYS A 137 6.73 14.38 -4.81
N ARG A 138 5.56 13.79 -5.09
CA ARG A 138 5.31 12.91 -6.23
C ARG A 138 4.18 13.49 -7.08
N THR A 139 4.46 13.79 -8.34
CA THR A 139 3.44 14.24 -9.29
C THR A 139 3.22 13.12 -10.29
N GLU A 140 1.99 12.61 -10.35
CA GLU A 140 1.61 11.49 -11.22
C GLU A 140 0.49 11.90 -12.15
N TYR A 141 0.57 11.45 -13.40
CA TYR A 141 -0.47 11.64 -14.40
C TYR A 141 -1.54 10.55 -14.23
N GLY A 142 -2.74 10.95 -13.82
CA GLY A 142 -3.89 10.06 -13.60
C GLY A 142 -4.71 9.77 -14.85
N GLY A 143 -4.17 10.01 -16.06
CA GLY A 143 -4.88 9.80 -17.32
C GLY A 143 -5.59 11.05 -17.85
N SER A 144 -6.19 11.87 -16.98
CA SER A 144 -6.88 13.12 -17.34
C SER A 144 -6.32 14.37 -16.67
N SER A 145 -5.54 14.22 -15.60
CA SER A 145 -4.93 15.34 -14.87
C SER A 145 -3.66 14.90 -14.14
N PHE A 146 -2.85 15.88 -13.74
CA PHE A 146 -1.72 15.65 -12.83
C PHE A 146 -2.20 15.78 -11.39
N SER A 147 -1.98 14.73 -10.60
CA SER A 147 -2.17 14.76 -9.16
C SER A 147 -0.81 14.87 -8.48
N THR A 148 -0.72 15.73 -7.47
CA THR A 148 0.48 15.82 -6.63
C THR A 148 0.17 15.21 -5.28
N SER A 149 0.99 14.26 -4.86
CA SER A 149 0.96 13.64 -3.55
C SER A 149 2.19 14.02 -2.73
N TYR A 150 1.97 14.24 -1.44
CA TYR A 150 2.99 14.56 -0.44
C TYR A 150 3.18 13.38 0.51
N ALA A 151 4.44 13.06 0.80
CA ALA A 151 4.82 11.95 1.67
C ALA A 151 5.98 12.34 2.58
N LEU A 152 6.12 11.64 3.69
CA LEU A 152 7.32 11.69 4.52
C LEU A 152 8.36 10.77 3.90
N ALA A 153 9.50 11.32 3.48
CA ALA A 153 10.70 10.55 3.18
C ALA A 153 11.64 10.58 4.38
N PHE A 154 12.34 9.47 4.62
CA PHE A 154 13.38 9.38 5.61
C PHE A 154 14.54 8.51 5.11
N ALA A 155 15.76 8.93 5.41
CA ALA A 155 16.98 8.28 4.94
C ALA A 155 18.09 8.41 5.99
N PRO A 156 19.04 7.46 6.05
CA PRO A 156 20.26 7.65 6.82
C PRO A 156 21.14 8.71 6.13
N ARG A 157 21.86 9.52 6.91
CA ARG A 157 22.90 10.39 6.35
C ARG A 157 24.11 9.55 5.93
N ARG A 158 24.71 9.89 4.80
CA ARG A 158 25.97 9.30 4.35
C ARG A 158 27.15 9.86 5.16
N GLU A 159 28.35 9.35 4.91
CA GLU A 159 29.59 9.78 5.56
C GLU A 159 29.87 11.29 5.38
N ASP A 160 29.42 11.86 4.26
CA ASP A 160 29.51 13.30 3.98
C ASP A 160 28.41 14.13 4.69
N GLY A 161 27.57 13.50 5.50
CA GLY A 161 26.45 14.12 6.21
C GLY A 161 25.23 14.42 5.34
N SER A 162 25.27 14.11 4.04
CA SER A 162 24.20 14.41 3.10
C SER A 162 23.09 13.34 3.11
N LEU A 163 21.89 13.75 2.69
CA LEU A 163 20.72 12.87 2.54
C LEU A 163 20.40 12.66 1.06
N HIS A 164 20.35 11.40 0.65
CA HIS A 164 20.10 11.04 -0.74
C HIS A 164 18.73 10.39 -0.93
N GLN A 165 18.01 10.85 -1.96
CA GLN A 165 16.72 10.30 -2.33
C GLN A 165 16.77 8.82 -2.76
N LYS A 166 17.91 8.34 -3.30
CA LYS A 166 18.07 6.94 -3.70
C LYS A 166 18.00 5.97 -2.52
N ASP A 167 18.37 6.44 -1.33
CA ASP A 167 18.47 5.65 -0.11
C ASP A 167 17.23 5.84 0.78
N CYS A 168 16.29 6.71 0.37
CA CYS A 168 15.13 7.06 1.18
C CYS A 168 14.05 5.98 1.15
N LEU A 169 13.46 5.76 2.32
CA LEU A 169 12.16 5.15 2.47
C LEU A 169 11.12 6.25 2.58
N TRP A 170 9.87 5.96 2.23
CA TRP A 170 8.81 6.95 2.32
C TRP A 170 7.48 6.34 2.72
N VAL A 171 6.64 7.14 3.38
CA VAL A 171 5.27 6.84 3.77
C VAL A 171 4.38 8.03 3.48
N ASP A 172 3.14 7.79 3.05
CA ASP A 172 2.19 8.86 2.73
C ASP A 172 1.95 9.79 3.93
N SER A 173 1.73 11.08 3.68
CA SER A 173 1.32 12.02 4.74
C SER A 173 -0.09 11.71 5.23
N ASN A 174 -0.52 12.32 6.33
CA ASN A 174 -1.91 12.16 6.83
C ASN A 174 -2.95 12.60 5.78
N GLU A 175 -2.65 13.65 5.02
CA GLU A 175 -3.46 14.13 3.90
C GLU A 175 -2.56 14.28 2.65
N PRO A 176 -2.41 13.22 1.84
CA PRO A 176 -1.44 13.19 0.74
C PRO A 176 -1.71 14.23 -0.35
N THR A 177 -2.96 14.66 -0.52
CA THR A 177 -3.36 15.65 -1.54
C THR A 177 -3.21 17.09 -1.07
N GLU A 178 -3.07 17.32 0.24
CA GLU A 178 -2.93 18.66 0.78
C GLU A 178 -1.48 19.14 0.68
N PRO A 179 -1.24 20.31 0.05
CA PRO A 179 0.09 20.87 -0.02
C PRO A 179 0.54 21.37 1.35
N GLY A 180 1.81 21.15 1.68
CA GLY A 180 2.46 21.77 2.83
C GLY A 180 3.25 20.80 3.69
N VAL A 181 3.90 21.38 4.70
CA VAL A 181 4.79 20.68 5.63
C VAL A 181 4.00 19.97 6.73
N LYS A 182 2.84 20.53 7.10
CA LYS A 182 2.07 20.15 8.30
C LYS A 182 1.81 18.65 8.41
N HIS A 183 1.14 18.06 7.42
CA HIS A 183 0.75 16.64 7.47
C HIS A 183 1.92 15.67 7.35
N VAL A 184 3.05 16.12 6.83
CA VAL A 184 4.30 15.36 6.80
C VAL A 184 4.99 15.43 8.17
N ALA A 185 5.03 16.63 8.75
CA ALA A 185 5.59 16.89 10.07
C ALA A 185 4.83 16.16 11.18
N GLU A 186 3.50 16.10 11.11
CA GLU A 186 2.66 15.33 12.04
C GLU A 186 3.10 13.86 12.14
N VAL A 187 3.35 13.22 11.00
CA VAL A 187 3.82 11.83 10.94
C VAL A 187 5.26 11.72 11.47
N TRP A 188 6.14 12.65 11.11
CA TRP A 188 7.51 12.67 11.62
C TRP A 188 7.57 12.82 13.14
N GLU A 189 6.79 13.75 13.71
CA GLU A 189 6.71 13.94 15.16
C GLU A 189 6.12 12.74 15.86
N TYR A 190 5.16 12.05 15.24
CA TYR A 190 4.62 10.80 15.79
C TYR A 190 5.73 9.75 15.94
N LEU A 191 6.56 9.57 14.91
CA LEU A 191 7.71 8.65 14.95
C LEU A 191 8.75 9.10 15.98
N ARG A 192 9.08 10.39 16.03
CA ARG A 192 10.04 10.93 17.00
C ARG A 192 9.56 10.73 18.44
N HIS A 193 8.31 11.09 18.73
CA HIS A 193 7.71 10.88 20.05
C HIS A 193 7.71 9.39 20.44
N PHE A 194 7.42 8.49 19.51
CA PHE A 194 7.50 7.05 19.76
C PHE A 194 8.92 6.61 20.11
N MET A 195 9.91 7.05 19.33
CA MET A 195 11.32 6.69 19.55
C MET A 195 11.85 7.22 20.88
N ASP A 196 11.45 8.43 21.28
CA ASP A 196 11.91 9.08 22.51
C ASP A 196 11.17 8.60 23.76
N HIS A 197 9.85 8.42 23.68
CA HIS A 197 8.98 8.25 24.85
C HIS A 197 8.19 6.94 24.86
N GLY A 198 8.13 6.20 23.75
CA GLY A 198 7.29 5.02 23.61
C GLY A 198 5.81 5.37 23.39
N PRO A 199 4.91 4.36 23.43
CA PRO A 199 3.51 4.55 23.06
C PRO A 199 2.68 5.32 24.08
N ASP A 200 3.09 5.37 25.35
CA ASP A 200 2.26 5.90 26.45
C ASP A 200 1.96 7.40 26.31
N LYS A 201 2.80 8.14 25.59
CA LYS A 201 2.63 9.58 25.32
C LYS A 201 2.17 9.88 23.90
N LEU A 202 1.81 8.86 23.12
CA LEU A 202 1.34 9.05 21.76
C LEU A 202 -0.15 9.33 21.72
N PRO A 203 -0.60 10.24 20.86
CA PRO A 203 -2.02 10.33 20.55
C PRO A 203 -2.49 9.04 19.89
N PRO A 204 -3.77 8.67 20.08
CA PRO A 204 -4.35 7.53 19.39
C PRO A 204 -4.24 7.75 17.86
N PRO A 205 -4.00 6.68 17.09
CA PRO A 205 -4.05 6.76 15.63
C PRO A 205 -5.41 7.29 15.15
N GLY A 206 -5.40 8.07 14.09
CA GLY A 206 -6.63 8.57 13.46
C GLY A 206 -7.50 7.44 12.91
N GLU A 207 -8.77 7.75 12.66
CA GLU A 207 -9.69 6.76 12.10
C GLU A 207 -9.18 6.19 10.77
N PRO A 208 -9.29 4.86 10.55
CA PRO A 208 -8.93 4.26 9.28
C PRO A 208 -9.79 4.84 8.14
N ASN A 209 -9.14 5.37 7.11
CA ASN A 209 -9.84 5.84 5.93
C ASN A 209 -10.54 4.67 5.22
N TRP A 210 -11.86 4.79 5.05
CA TRP A 210 -12.71 3.78 4.41
C TRP A 210 -12.16 3.32 3.07
N TRP A 211 -11.75 4.27 2.22
CA TRP A 211 -11.27 4.01 0.87
C TRP A 211 -9.95 3.25 0.85
N HIS A 212 -9.14 3.40 1.90
CA HIS A 212 -7.83 2.74 2.00
C HIS A 212 -7.90 1.34 2.61
N LYS A 213 -9.04 0.94 3.21
CA LYS A 213 -9.19 -0.40 3.81
C LYS A 213 -8.82 -1.54 2.83
N PRO A 214 -9.30 -1.55 1.57
CA PRO A 214 -8.94 -2.59 0.61
C PRO A 214 -7.48 -2.50 0.15
N LEU A 215 -6.85 -1.33 0.23
CA LEU A 215 -5.46 -1.12 -0.19
C LEU A 215 -4.49 -1.61 0.89
N HIS A 216 -4.84 -1.37 2.15
CA HIS A 216 -4.05 -1.73 3.32
C HIS A 216 -4.15 -3.21 3.67
N ALA A 217 -5.27 -3.86 3.35
CA ALA A 217 -5.40 -5.31 3.42
C ALA A 217 -4.80 -5.94 2.16
N ILE A 218 -3.91 -6.94 2.32
CA ILE A 218 -3.38 -7.69 1.17
C ILE A 218 -4.51 -8.25 0.32
N CYS A 219 -5.50 -8.87 0.95
CA CYS A 219 -6.78 -9.21 0.34
C CYS A 219 -7.88 -9.11 1.41
N LEU A 220 -9.10 -8.78 0.98
CA LEU A 220 -10.28 -8.89 1.83
C LEU A 220 -10.83 -10.31 1.68
N THR A 221 -11.24 -10.91 2.79
CA THR A 221 -12.04 -12.14 2.75
C THR A 221 -13.39 -11.89 2.04
N PRO A 222 -14.08 -12.92 1.53
CA PRO A 222 -15.39 -12.74 0.90
C PRO A 222 -16.40 -11.99 1.78
N ALA A 223 -16.41 -12.27 3.09
CA ALA A 223 -17.27 -11.59 4.04
C ALA A 223 -16.89 -10.11 4.24
N GLU A 224 -15.60 -9.80 4.35
CA GLU A 224 -15.11 -8.42 4.46
C GLU A 224 -15.36 -7.63 3.17
N ALA A 225 -15.14 -8.25 2.01
CA ALA A 225 -15.41 -7.65 0.71
C ALA A 225 -16.90 -7.34 0.55
N TRP A 226 -17.78 -8.26 0.94
CA TRP A 226 -19.22 -8.04 0.94
C TRP A 226 -19.60 -6.84 1.81
N ARG A 227 -19.16 -6.80 3.07
CA ARG A 227 -19.46 -5.68 3.98
C ARG A 227 -18.90 -4.36 3.47
N HIS A 228 -17.68 -4.37 2.95
CA HIS A 228 -17.02 -3.17 2.48
C HIS A 228 -17.71 -2.58 1.23
N TYR A 229 -17.96 -3.41 0.21
CA TYR A 229 -18.50 -2.94 -1.06
C TYR A 229 -20.03 -2.84 -1.09
N ALA A 230 -20.75 -3.44 -0.13
CA ALA A 230 -22.20 -3.39 -0.06
C ALA A 230 -22.71 -1.92 -0.16
N PRO A 231 -23.73 -1.67 -0.98
CA PRO A 231 -24.24 -0.31 -1.19
C PRO A 231 -25.10 0.21 -0.04
N TRP A 232 -25.38 -0.62 0.97
CA TRP A 232 -26.04 -0.23 2.22
C TRP A 232 -25.02 -0.12 3.36
N ARG A 233 -25.49 0.43 4.48
CA ARG A 233 -24.69 0.60 5.70
C ARG A 233 -24.46 -0.73 6.39
N THR A 234 -23.26 -0.88 6.93
CA THR A 234 -22.85 -2.05 7.69
C THR A 234 -22.43 -1.70 9.12
N GLY A 235 -22.25 -0.40 9.42
CA GLY A 235 -21.84 0.07 10.75
C GLY A 235 -20.34 -0.08 11.01
N GLU A 236 -19.56 -0.35 9.97
CA GLU A 236 -18.11 -0.50 10.08
C GLU A 236 -17.42 0.86 10.35
N PRO A 237 -16.30 0.87 11.09
CA PRO A 237 -15.55 2.10 11.35
C PRO A 237 -15.15 2.83 10.07
N GLY A 238 -15.29 4.16 10.07
CA GLY A 238 -14.97 5.01 8.93
C GLY A 238 -15.96 4.94 7.77
N GLU A 239 -17.00 4.09 7.79
CA GLU A 239 -17.94 3.91 6.66
C GLU A 239 -18.63 5.23 6.25
N MET A 240 -18.90 6.12 7.20
CA MET A 240 -19.49 7.45 6.94
C MET A 240 -18.57 8.38 6.14
N GLN A 241 -17.26 8.15 6.18
CA GLN A 241 -16.28 8.93 5.42
C GLN A 241 -16.39 8.65 3.91
N GLY A 242 -16.58 7.37 3.54
CA GLY A 242 -16.56 6.92 2.14
C GLY A 242 -17.89 6.52 1.51
N LYS A 243 -18.93 6.28 2.31
CA LYS A 243 -20.29 6.04 1.80
C LYS A 243 -21.20 7.20 2.16
N LYS A 244 -20.97 8.44 1.70
CA LYS A 244 -21.96 9.52 1.98
C LYS A 244 -23.31 9.17 1.32
N ASN A 245 -24.43 9.68 1.84
CA ASN A 245 -25.76 9.30 1.34
C ASN A 245 -25.93 9.54 -0.17
N TRP A 246 -25.36 10.64 -0.68
CA TRP A 246 -25.35 10.94 -2.10
C TRP A 246 -24.47 9.99 -2.93
N GLN A 247 -23.53 9.27 -2.30
CA GLN A 247 -22.64 8.31 -2.96
C GLN A 247 -23.23 6.90 -3.08
N LEU A 248 -24.29 6.57 -2.32
CA LEU A 248 -24.86 5.22 -2.30
C LEU A 248 -25.27 4.71 -3.70
N PRO A 249 -25.82 5.53 -4.61
CA PRO A 249 -26.07 5.10 -5.98
C PRO A 249 -24.80 4.67 -6.73
N PHE A 250 -23.67 5.38 -6.56
CA PHE A 250 -22.39 4.98 -7.15
C PHE A 250 -21.90 3.64 -6.58
N TRP A 251 -22.04 3.43 -5.27
CA TRP A 251 -21.72 2.15 -4.65
C TRP A 251 -22.59 1.02 -5.19
N ALA A 252 -23.88 1.26 -5.44
CA ALA A 252 -24.78 0.24 -6.00
C ALA A 252 -24.37 -0.18 -7.41
N VAL A 253 -24.02 0.78 -8.27
CA VAL A 253 -23.55 0.50 -9.64
C VAL A 253 -22.20 -0.22 -9.63
N LEU A 254 -21.26 0.20 -8.77
CA LEU A 254 -19.92 -0.36 -8.71
C LEU A 254 -19.83 -1.65 -7.90
N PHE A 255 -20.88 -2.01 -7.15
CA PHE A 255 -20.86 -3.16 -6.25
C PHE A 255 -20.54 -4.49 -6.95
N PRO A 256 -21.23 -4.88 -8.05
CA PRO A 256 -20.93 -6.15 -8.72
C PRO A 256 -19.49 -6.21 -9.22
N TYR A 257 -19.01 -5.10 -9.79
CA TYR A 257 -17.64 -4.97 -10.27
C TYR A 257 -16.63 -5.11 -9.12
N ASN A 258 -16.74 -4.26 -8.10
CA ASN A 258 -15.77 -4.23 -6.99
C ASN A 258 -15.76 -5.55 -6.20
N LEU A 259 -16.93 -6.14 -5.96
CA LEU A 259 -17.04 -7.43 -5.27
C LEU A 259 -16.38 -8.53 -6.10
N THR A 260 -16.67 -8.60 -7.41
CA THR A 260 -16.06 -9.61 -8.29
C THR A 260 -14.55 -9.49 -8.31
N VAL A 261 -14.02 -8.27 -8.49
CA VAL A 261 -12.57 -8.03 -8.48
C VAL A 261 -11.95 -8.41 -7.13
N ALA A 262 -12.60 -8.09 -6.01
CA ALA A 262 -12.11 -8.46 -4.69
C ALA A 262 -12.09 -9.98 -4.46
N LEU A 263 -13.11 -10.70 -4.90
CA LEU A 263 -13.18 -12.16 -4.81
C LEU A 263 -12.13 -12.84 -5.70
N CYS A 264 -11.98 -12.37 -6.94
CA CYS A 264 -10.95 -12.90 -7.84
C CYS A 264 -9.55 -12.67 -7.28
N TRP A 265 -9.28 -11.46 -6.77
CA TRP A 265 -8.01 -11.17 -6.11
C TRP A 265 -7.80 -12.02 -4.86
N TYR A 266 -8.83 -12.26 -4.06
CA TYR A 266 -8.76 -13.18 -2.91
C TYR A 266 -8.34 -14.59 -3.35
N CYS A 267 -8.94 -15.12 -4.42
CA CYS A 267 -8.57 -16.41 -4.99
C CYS A 267 -7.10 -16.43 -5.46
N VAL A 268 -6.63 -15.39 -6.16
CA VAL A 268 -5.23 -15.23 -6.56
C VAL A 268 -4.31 -15.21 -5.33
N CYS A 269 -4.67 -14.43 -4.30
CA CYS A 269 -3.90 -14.36 -3.07
C CYS A 269 -3.80 -15.72 -2.35
N LYS A 270 -4.88 -16.51 -2.35
CA LYS A 270 -4.88 -17.86 -1.80
C LYS A 270 -4.05 -18.83 -2.64
N LEU A 271 -4.28 -18.87 -3.94
CA LEU A 271 -3.58 -19.76 -4.88
C LEU A 271 -2.06 -19.56 -4.82
N PHE A 272 -1.61 -18.30 -4.84
CA PHE A 272 -0.19 -17.98 -4.82
C PHE A 272 0.36 -17.75 -3.42
N ASN A 273 -0.41 -17.96 -2.34
CA ASN A 273 -0.01 -17.63 -0.96
C ASN A 273 0.62 -16.23 -0.84
N VAL A 274 -0.09 -15.22 -1.35
CA VAL A 274 0.34 -13.82 -1.34
C VAL A 274 0.18 -13.26 0.06
N ARG A 275 1.30 -12.96 0.71
CA ARG A 275 1.38 -12.32 2.02
C ARG A 275 2.53 -11.33 1.99
N ALA A 276 2.43 -10.24 2.75
CA ALA A 276 3.56 -9.34 2.95
C ALA A 276 4.74 -10.10 3.56
N ALA A 277 5.97 -9.72 3.21
CA ALA A 277 7.13 -10.28 3.89
C ALA A 277 7.05 -9.94 5.39
N PRO A 278 7.31 -10.91 6.29
CA PRO A 278 7.40 -10.59 7.71
C PRO A 278 8.52 -9.55 7.91
N PRO A 279 8.38 -8.66 8.91
CA PRO A 279 9.50 -7.81 9.30
C PRO A 279 10.70 -8.66 9.73
N PRO A 280 11.93 -8.16 9.54
CA PRO A 280 13.13 -8.85 9.98
C PRO A 280 13.07 -9.13 11.49
N ALA A 281 13.54 -10.31 11.93
CA ALA A 281 13.41 -10.75 13.31
C ALA A 281 14.13 -9.79 14.29
N GLU A 282 15.23 -9.22 13.83
CA GLU A 282 16.04 -8.21 14.52
C GLU A 282 15.23 -6.95 14.89
N ALA A 283 14.14 -6.67 14.17
CA ALA A 283 13.25 -5.55 14.49
C ALA A 283 12.54 -5.72 15.82
N PHE A 284 12.38 -6.95 16.31
CA PHE A 284 11.65 -7.27 17.55
C PHE A 284 12.59 -7.62 18.72
N GLU A 285 13.90 -7.62 18.50
CA GLU A 285 14.88 -7.83 19.57
C GLU A 285 14.80 -6.72 20.62
N GLY A 286 14.85 -7.11 21.90
CA GLY A 286 14.65 -6.19 23.03
C GLY A 286 13.18 -5.82 23.32
N GLY A 287 12.22 -6.42 22.61
CA GLY A 287 10.81 -6.44 22.99
C GLY A 287 10.46 -7.60 23.94
N PRO A 288 9.29 -7.57 24.61
CA PRO A 288 8.83 -8.73 25.38
C PRO A 288 8.75 -9.95 24.46
N ALA A 289 9.35 -11.07 24.90
CA ALA A 289 9.32 -12.32 24.18
C ALA A 289 7.88 -12.85 24.14
N LYS A 290 7.24 -12.71 22.96
CA LYS A 290 5.87 -13.12 22.57
C LYS A 290 4.81 -12.01 22.68
N PRO A 291 3.96 -11.83 21.64
CA PRO A 291 2.62 -11.33 21.84
C PRO A 291 1.77 -12.44 22.48
N GLU A 292 1.08 -12.11 23.58
CA GLU A 292 -0.14 -12.81 23.97
C GLU A 292 -1.29 -12.40 23.05
#